data_AF-U5YNY2-F1
#
_entry.id   AF-U5YNY2-F1
#
_cell.length_a   1.000
_cell.length_b   1.000
_cell.length_c   1.000
_cell.angle_alpha   90.00
_cell.angle_beta   90.00
_cell.angle_gamma   90.00
#
_symmetry.space_group_name_H-M   'P 1'
#
loop_
_entity.id
_entity.type
_entity.pdbx_description
1 polymer ?
#
loop_
_entity_poly.entity_id
_entity_poly.type
_entity_poly.pdbx_seq_one_letter_code
_entity_poly.pdbx_strand_id
1 'polypeptide(L)'
;AGVCFEDKQFPKTNSFLNGERQPLADIQEFAGKIAAGKDTQTDPNFSIVARVEALIAGWGMEEALKQAEAYRRAGADAILIHSKLSKPDEIVTFAREWAGRLPLVIVPTRYYSTPTDVFRLAGISMVIYANHMMRA
;
A
#
# COMPACT_ATOMS: atom_id res chain seq x y z
N ALA A 1 -7.36 15.70 2.76
CA ALA A 1 -8.19 14.57 2.26
C ALA A 1 -7.56 14.05 0.98
N GLY A 2 -7.90 12.85 0.52
CA GLY A 2 -7.20 12.26 -0.61
C GLY A 2 -7.86 11.02 -1.18
N VAL A 3 -7.20 10.40 -2.15
CA VAL A 3 -7.61 9.16 -2.80
C VAL A 3 -6.49 8.13 -2.70
N CYS A 4 -6.87 6.86 -2.62
CA CYS A 4 -5.95 5.73 -2.62
C CYS A 4 -6.21 4.87 -3.86
N PHE A 5 -5.21 4.76 -4.74
CA PHE A 5 -5.24 3.91 -5.93
C PHE A 5 -4.43 2.64 -5.66
N GLU A 6 -4.80 1.51 -6.25
CA GLU A 6 -4.03 0.26 -6.16
C GLU A 6 -3.55 -0.22 -7.53
N ASP A 7 -2.40 -0.87 -7.55
CA ASP A 7 -1.65 -1.33 -8.72
C ASP A 7 -2.16 -2.65 -9.34
N LYS A 8 -3.45 -2.95 -9.18
CA LYS A 8 -4.08 -4.09 -9.86
C LYS A 8 -4.52 -3.74 -11.28
N GLN A 9 -4.56 -4.75 -12.15
CA GLN A 9 -5.24 -4.63 -13.43
C GLN A 9 -6.75 -4.45 -13.21
N PHE A 10 -7.37 -3.62 -14.04
CA PHE A 10 -8.82 -3.42 -14.05
C PHE A 10 -9.49 -4.41 -15.03
N PRO A 11 -10.63 -5.05 -14.68
CA PRO A 11 -11.46 -4.83 -13.49
C PRO A 11 -10.86 -5.32 -12.18
N LYS A 12 -11.14 -4.59 -11.09
CA LYS A 12 -10.58 -4.83 -9.75
C LYS A 12 -10.87 -6.26 -9.29
N THR A 13 -9.80 -7.00 -9.03
CA THR A 13 -9.85 -8.37 -8.49
C THR A 13 -9.62 -8.34 -6.98
N ASN A 14 -10.45 -9.03 -6.19
CA ASN A 14 -10.34 -9.01 -4.72
C ASN A 14 -9.02 -9.66 -4.23
N SER A 15 -8.38 -9.03 -3.24
CA SER A 15 -7.12 -9.45 -2.60
C SER A 15 -7.17 -10.83 -1.91
N PHE A 16 -8.34 -11.46 -1.78
CA PHE A 16 -8.55 -12.73 -1.09
C PHE A 16 -8.87 -13.93 -2.00
N LEU A 17 -8.70 -13.83 -3.33
CA LEU A 17 -8.88 -15.00 -4.20
C LEU A 17 -7.76 -16.03 -3.98
N ASN A 18 -8.15 -17.28 -3.73
CA ASN A 18 -7.24 -18.42 -3.64
C ASN A 18 -6.79 -18.84 -5.05
N GLY A 19 -5.50 -18.74 -5.36
CA GLY A 19 -4.93 -19.07 -6.67
C GLY A 19 -3.51 -18.51 -6.86
N GLU A 20 -2.89 -18.83 -8.00
CA GLU A 20 -1.53 -18.42 -8.41
C GLU A 20 -1.29 -16.89 -8.36
N ARG A 21 -0.01 -16.49 -8.49
CA ARG A 21 0.43 -15.08 -8.51
C ARG A 21 -0.48 -14.24 -9.40
N GLN A 22 -1.19 -13.28 -8.81
CA GLN A 22 -2.09 -12.42 -9.57
C GLN A 22 -1.26 -11.42 -10.39
N PRO A 23 -1.56 -11.22 -11.69
CA PRO A 23 -0.88 -10.21 -12.48
C PRO A 23 -1.23 -8.82 -11.93
N LEU A 24 -0.20 -8.00 -11.74
CA LEU A 24 -0.34 -6.60 -11.38
C LEU A 24 -0.31 -5.74 -12.66
N ALA A 25 -0.73 -4.48 -12.54
CA ALA A 25 -0.52 -3.51 -13.60
C ALA A 25 0.97 -3.32 -13.84
N ASP A 26 1.34 -2.93 -15.06
CA ASP A 26 2.73 -2.56 -15.31
C ASP A 26 3.14 -1.39 -14.41
N ILE A 27 4.38 -1.42 -13.90
CA ILE A 27 4.86 -0.40 -12.96
C ILE A 27 4.80 0.99 -13.59
N GLN A 28 5.15 1.12 -14.87
CA GLN A 28 5.11 2.41 -15.56
C GLN A 28 3.67 2.85 -15.84
N GLU A 29 2.78 1.92 -16.15
CA GLU A 29 1.35 2.22 -16.29
C GLU A 29 0.79 2.82 -14.98
N PHE A 30 1.03 2.17 -13.84
CA PHE A 30 0.52 2.66 -12.57
C PHE A 30 1.22 3.94 -12.10
N ALA A 31 2.54 4.04 -12.27
CA ALA A 31 3.29 5.27 -12.01
C ALA A 31 2.74 6.44 -12.85
N GLY A 32 2.42 6.21 -14.13
CA GLY A 32 1.80 7.21 -15.00
C GLY A 32 0.45 7.70 -14.49
N LYS A 33 -0.38 6.79 -13.93
CA LYS A 33 -1.66 7.18 -13.29
C LYS A 33 -1.45 8.06 -12.06
N ILE A 34 -0.45 7.74 -11.23
CA ILE A 34 -0.11 8.57 -10.07
C ILE A 34 0.35 9.96 -10.52
N ALA A 35 1.29 10.03 -11.47
CA ALA A 35 1.80 11.29 -12.02
C ALA A 35 0.67 12.14 -12.62
N ALA A 36 -0.17 11.56 -13.48
CA ALA A 36 -1.33 12.25 -14.04
C ALA A 36 -2.31 12.75 -12.97
N GLY A 37 -2.51 11.95 -11.91
CA GLY A 37 -3.32 12.35 -10.77
C GLY A 37 -2.71 13.54 -10.02
N LYS A 38 -1.39 13.61 -9.87
CA LYS A 38 -0.68 14.74 -9.25
C LYS A 38 -0.71 15.99 -10.13
N ASP A 39 -0.50 15.83 -11.44
CA ASP A 39 -0.48 16.93 -12.41
C ASP A 39 -1.84 17.64 -12.57
N THR A 40 -2.94 16.95 -12.25
CA THR A 40 -4.31 17.47 -12.39
C THR A 40 -4.90 18.02 -11.09
N GLN A 41 -4.13 18.03 -10.00
CA GLN A 41 -4.60 18.55 -8.70
C GLN A 41 -4.80 20.07 -8.77
N THR A 42 -5.97 20.54 -8.33
CA THR A 42 -6.25 21.97 -8.15
C THR A 42 -5.97 22.44 -6.72
N ASP A 43 -5.98 21.54 -5.74
CA ASP A 43 -5.62 21.80 -4.34
C ASP A 43 -4.28 21.12 -4.00
N PRO A 44 -3.24 21.88 -3.64
CA PRO A 44 -1.93 21.32 -3.29
C PRO A 44 -1.94 20.44 -2.03
N ASN A 45 -2.99 20.51 -1.22
CA ASN A 45 -3.13 19.67 -0.02
C ASN A 45 -3.86 18.35 -0.30
N PHE A 46 -4.32 18.11 -1.54
CA PHE A 46 -4.96 16.86 -1.90
C PHE A 46 -3.92 15.74 -2.03
N SER A 47 -4.10 14.66 -1.26
CA SER A 47 -3.14 13.56 -1.22
C SER A 47 -3.51 12.40 -2.15
N ILE A 48 -2.53 11.84 -2.84
CA ILE A 48 -2.63 10.57 -3.57
C ILE A 48 -1.79 9.52 -2.86
N VAL A 49 -2.45 8.47 -2.38
CA VAL A 49 -1.82 7.31 -1.75
C VAL A 49 -1.71 6.19 -2.78
N ALA A 50 -0.51 5.63 -2.96
CA ALA A 50 -0.28 4.48 -3.81
C ALA A 50 -0.32 3.20 -2.97
N ARG A 51 -1.31 2.35 -3.22
CA ARG A 51 -1.45 1.04 -2.58
C ARG A 51 -0.74 -0.03 -3.39
N VAL A 52 0.26 -0.65 -2.76
CA VAL A 52 1.09 -1.70 -3.33
C VAL A 52 0.51 -3.07 -2.98
N GLU A 53 0.12 -3.86 -3.98
CA GLU A 53 -0.47 -5.18 -3.80
C GLU A 53 0.51 -6.35 -4.05
N ALA A 54 1.80 -6.10 -4.30
CA ALA A 54 2.82 -7.14 -4.50
C ALA A 54 2.81 -8.27 -3.46
N LEU A 55 2.74 -7.95 -2.16
CA LEU A 55 2.70 -8.96 -1.09
C LEU A 55 1.39 -9.74 -1.10
N ILE A 56 0.26 -9.07 -1.34
CA ILE A 56 -1.06 -9.71 -1.50
C ILE A 56 -1.04 -10.70 -2.67
N ALA A 57 -0.50 -10.27 -3.81
CA ALA A 57 -0.42 -11.02 -5.05
C ALA A 57 0.69 -12.07 -5.07
N GLY A 58 1.54 -12.17 -4.04
CA GLY A 58 2.54 -13.23 -3.88
C GLY A 58 3.84 -13.00 -4.68
N TRP A 59 4.14 -11.75 -5.03
CA TRP A 59 5.38 -11.37 -5.72
C TRP A 59 6.57 -11.21 -4.76
N GLY A 60 6.30 -10.94 -3.49
CA GLY A 60 7.31 -10.86 -2.43
C GLY A 60 7.84 -9.44 -2.18
N MET A 61 8.80 -9.35 -1.25
CA MET A 61 9.30 -8.09 -0.68
C MET A 61 10.04 -7.21 -1.70
N GLU A 62 10.90 -7.82 -2.52
CA GLU A 62 11.70 -7.09 -3.51
C GLU A 62 10.81 -6.35 -4.52
N GLU A 63 9.80 -7.04 -5.05
CA GLU A 63 8.86 -6.45 -5.99
C GLU A 63 8.01 -5.36 -5.32
N ALA A 64 7.59 -5.56 -4.06
CA ALA A 64 6.87 -4.54 -3.31
C ALA A 64 7.70 -3.25 -3.13
N LEU A 65 8.99 -3.37 -2.79
CA LEU A 65 9.89 -2.22 -2.62
C LEU A 65 10.16 -1.52 -3.96
N LYS A 66 10.31 -2.28 -5.04
CA LYS A 66 10.49 -1.76 -6.39
C LYS A 66 9.27 -0.94 -6.86
N GLN A 67 8.06 -1.48 -6.66
CA GLN A 67 6.81 -0.80 -6.97
C GLN A 67 6.64 0.47 -6.12
N ALA A 68 6.81 0.36 -4.81
CA ALA A 68 6.74 1.50 -3.89
C ALA A 68 7.70 2.64 -4.28
N GLU A 69 8.95 2.31 -4.64
CA GLU A 69 9.93 3.30 -5.07
C GLU A 69 9.54 3.98 -6.39
N ALA A 70 9.01 3.23 -7.36
CA ALA A 70 8.50 3.81 -8.59
C ALA A 70 7.32 4.75 -8.32
N TYR A 71 6.39 4.39 -7.44
CA TYR A 71 5.20 5.20 -7.16
C TYR A 71 5.56 6.44 -6.33
N ARG A 72 6.53 6.34 -5.42
CA ARG A 72 7.12 7.51 -4.75
C ARG A 72 7.74 8.48 -5.76
N ARG A 73 8.52 7.98 -6.72
CA ARG A 73 9.13 8.82 -7.77
C ARG A 73 8.10 9.46 -8.70
N ALA A 74 6.95 8.81 -8.89
CA ALA A 74 5.82 9.35 -9.63
C ALA A 74 5.03 10.43 -8.87
N GLY A 75 5.36 10.70 -7.60
CA GLY A 75 4.76 11.78 -6.82
C GLY A 75 3.67 11.34 -5.84
N ALA A 76 3.55 10.04 -5.52
CA ALA A 76 2.68 9.60 -4.44
C ALA A 76 3.04 10.31 -3.12
N ASP A 77 2.04 10.68 -2.33
CA ASP A 77 2.21 11.37 -1.05
C ASP A 77 2.39 10.37 0.12
N ALA A 78 1.91 9.14 -0.04
CA ALA A 78 2.16 8.03 0.87
C ALA A 78 2.10 6.69 0.14
N ILE A 79 2.75 5.66 0.72
CA ILE A 79 2.60 4.27 0.28
C ILE A 79 1.68 3.54 1.27
N LEU A 80 0.66 2.87 0.74
CA LEU A 80 -0.11 1.89 1.50
C LEU A 80 0.44 0.50 1.17
N ILE A 81 1.14 -0.12 2.13
CA ILE A 81 1.60 -1.50 2.01
C ILE A 81 0.63 -2.44 2.73
N HIS A 82 0.25 -3.54 2.06
CA HIS A 82 -0.73 -4.47 2.58
C HIS A 82 -0.22 -5.91 2.53
N SER A 83 -0.46 -6.66 3.61
CA SER A 83 -0.20 -8.10 3.70
C SER A 83 -1.49 -8.84 4.04
N LYS A 84 -1.62 -10.07 3.51
CA LYS A 84 -2.72 -11.00 3.79
C LYS A 84 -2.42 -11.95 4.96
N LEU A 85 -1.18 -11.94 5.45
CA LEU A 85 -0.75 -12.76 6.58
C LEU A 85 -1.39 -12.29 7.88
N SER A 86 -1.51 -13.19 8.84
CA SER A 86 -2.03 -12.89 10.18
C SER A 86 -0.97 -12.31 11.13
N LYS A 87 0.26 -12.13 10.64
CA LYS A 87 1.41 -11.64 11.40
C LYS A 87 1.99 -10.38 10.74
N PRO A 88 2.57 -9.45 11.51
CA PRO A 88 3.01 -8.15 11.00
C PRO A 88 4.41 -8.18 10.34
N ASP A 89 5.08 -9.33 10.30
CA ASP A 89 6.50 -9.46 9.93
C ASP A 89 6.82 -8.85 8.56
N GLU A 90 5.97 -9.06 7.55
CA GLU A 90 6.15 -8.45 6.23
C GLU A 90 6.05 -6.91 6.30
N ILE A 91 5.12 -6.38 7.09
CA ILE A 91 4.94 -4.93 7.24
C ILE A 91 6.13 -4.30 7.96
N VAL A 92 6.60 -4.94 9.04
CA VAL A 92 7.79 -4.48 9.80
C VAL A 92 9.04 -4.56 8.93
N THR A 93 9.20 -5.65 8.17
CA THR A 93 10.33 -5.81 7.24
C THR A 93 10.28 -4.73 6.15
N PHE A 94 9.12 -4.55 5.51
CA PHE A 94 8.94 -3.51 4.49
C PHE A 94 9.27 -2.13 5.04
N ALA A 95 8.77 -1.78 6.24
CA ALA A 95 9.03 -0.48 6.85
C ALA A 95 10.53 -0.23 7.12
N ARG A 96 11.25 -1.26 7.57
CA ARG A 96 12.71 -1.21 7.76
C ARG A 96 13.45 -0.95 6.45
N GLU A 97 13.17 -1.74 5.41
CA GLU A 97 13.81 -1.59 4.09
C GLU A 97 13.36 -0.31 3.36
N TRP A 98 12.17 0.19 3.69
CA TRP A 98 11.66 1.45 3.16
C TRP A 98 12.44 2.66 3.68
N ALA A 99 13.04 2.54 4.86
CA ALA A 99 13.95 3.53 5.45
C ALA A 99 13.39 4.96 5.46
N GLY A 100 12.09 5.10 5.72
CA GLY A 100 11.42 6.40 5.87
C GLY A 100 11.37 7.26 4.60
N ARG A 101 11.52 6.69 3.41
CA ARG A 101 11.53 7.43 2.13
C ARG A 101 10.22 8.18 1.81
N LEU A 102 9.11 7.73 2.38
CA LEU A 102 7.77 8.34 2.28
C LEU A 102 6.88 7.81 3.42
N PRO A 103 5.85 8.55 3.90
CA PRO A 103 4.90 8.02 4.88
C PRO A 103 4.28 6.67 4.49
N LEU A 104 4.14 5.80 5.49
CA LEU A 104 3.54 4.47 5.33
C LEU A 104 2.16 4.37 5.97
N VAL A 105 1.23 3.82 5.20
CA VAL A 105 -0.15 3.54 5.60
C VAL A 105 -0.34 2.02 5.65
N ILE A 106 -1.02 1.50 6.67
CA ILE A 106 -1.30 0.06 6.81
C ILE A 106 -2.77 -0.22 7.13
N VAL A 107 -3.20 -1.45 6.87
CA VAL A 107 -4.55 -1.96 7.16
C VAL A 107 -4.43 -3.26 7.98
N PRO A 108 -4.42 -3.21 9.32
CA PRO A 108 -4.13 -4.37 10.16
C PRO A 108 -5.32 -5.29 10.41
N THR A 109 -6.24 -5.43 9.45
CA THR A 109 -7.45 -6.26 9.62
C THR A 109 -7.12 -7.74 9.85
N ARG A 110 -6.04 -8.26 9.22
CA ARG A 110 -5.62 -9.68 9.35
C ARG A 110 -4.67 -9.93 10.52
N TYR A 111 -3.89 -8.93 10.92
CA TYR A 111 -2.90 -8.99 11.99
C TYR A 111 -3.28 -8.06 13.17
N TYR A 112 -4.59 -8.00 13.46
CA TYR A 112 -5.23 -7.08 14.40
C TYR A 112 -4.76 -7.25 15.86
N SER A 113 -4.23 -8.42 16.21
CA SER A 113 -3.70 -8.71 17.55
C SER A 113 -2.32 -8.12 17.81
N THR A 114 -1.69 -7.53 16.79
CA THR A 114 -0.40 -6.85 16.92
C THR A 114 -0.54 -5.59 17.77
N PRO A 115 0.24 -5.42 18.86
CA PRO A 115 0.22 -4.20 19.66
C PRO A 115 0.58 -2.98 18.81
N THR A 116 -0.14 -1.87 18.99
CA THR A 116 0.05 -0.66 18.18
C THR A 116 1.44 -0.04 18.31
N ASP A 117 2.13 -0.27 19.43
CA ASP A 117 3.51 0.17 19.64
C ASP A 117 4.49 -0.46 18.65
N VAL A 118 4.21 -1.67 18.15
CA VAL A 118 5.01 -2.29 17.09
C VAL A 118 4.99 -1.41 15.82
N PHE A 119 3.83 -0.86 15.47
CA PHE A 119 3.69 0.01 14.30
C PHE A 119 4.34 1.38 14.53
N ARG A 120 4.23 1.93 15.74
CA ARG A 120 4.92 3.18 16.11
C ARG A 120 6.43 3.04 16.00
N LEU A 121 6.99 1.97 16.58
CA LEU A 121 8.42 1.67 16.54
C LEU A 121 8.92 1.38 15.12
N ALA A 122 8.09 0.79 14.27
CA ALA A 122 8.39 0.56 12.85
C ALA A 122 8.26 1.82 11.98
N GLY A 123 7.86 2.98 12.54
CA GLY A 123 7.73 4.23 11.79
C GLY A 123 6.50 4.30 10.87
N ILE A 124 5.46 3.52 11.15
CA ILE A 124 4.19 3.59 10.39
C ILE A 124 3.47 4.91 10.70
N SER A 125 3.08 5.63 9.65
CA SER A 125 2.51 6.98 9.75
C SER A 125 0.99 6.96 9.95
N MET A 126 0.28 5.97 9.43
CA MET A 126 -1.18 5.88 9.52
C MET A 126 -1.67 4.43 9.56
N VAL A 127 -2.71 4.18 10.37
CA VAL A 127 -3.39 2.90 10.50
C VAL A 127 -4.86 3.05 10.10
N ILE A 128 -5.35 2.17 9.24
CA ILE A 128 -6.74 2.16 8.76
C ILE A 128 -7.51 0.95 9.33
N TYR A 129 -8.52 1.21 10.14
CA TYR A 129 -9.47 0.20 10.64
C TYR A 129 -10.63 -0.05 9.65
N ALA A 130 -10.32 -0.70 8.53
CA ALA A 130 -11.07 -0.61 7.28
C ALA A 130 -12.58 -0.91 7.30
N ASN A 131 -13.07 -1.89 8.08
CA ASN A 131 -14.44 -2.41 7.89
C ASN A 131 -15.18 -2.80 9.19
N HIS A 132 -14.72 -2.34 10.34
CA HIS A 132 -15.26 -2.75 11.64
C HIS A 132 -16.70 -2.27 11.85
N MET A 133 -17.01 -1.03 11.45
CA MET A 133 -18.35 -0.45 11.60
C MET A 133 -19.41 -1.16 10.74
N MET A 134 -19.04 -1.68 9.57
CA MET A 134 -19.96 -2.47 8.73
C MET A 134 -20.20 -3.88 9.27
N ARG A 135 -19.33 -4.38 10.15
CA ARG A 135 -19.40 -5.72 10.73
C ARG A 135 -20.09 -5.74 12.10
N ALA A 136 -20.37 -4.57 12.67
CA ALA A 136 -20.95 -4.38 14.00
C ALA A 136 -22.46 -4.59 14.01
#